data_AF-A0A1Y3M961-F1
#
_entry.id   AF-A0A1Y3M961-F1
#
_cell.length_a   1.000
_cell.length_b   1.000
_cell.length_c   1.000
_cell.angle_alpha   90.00
_cell.angle_beta   90.00
_cell.angle_gamma   90.00
#
_symmetry.space_group_name_H-M   'P 1'
#
loop_
_entity.id
_entity.type
_entity.pdbx_description
1 polymer ?
#
loop_
_entity_poly.entity_id
_entity_poly.type
_entity_poly.pdbx_seq_one_letter_code
_entity_poly.pdbx_strand_id
1 'polypeptide(L)' 'MGTATSKEMKEFLKNYVLTVGSMKECDVVEGTISESLTGYTVLLIDGMGEILLLETQLWKSRSVNS' A
#
# COMPACT_ATOMS: atom_id res chain seq x y z
N MET A 1 27.64 3.79 3.70
CA MET A 1 26.24 4.25 3.84
C MET A 1 25.41 3.01 4.08
N GLY A 2 24.75 2.93 5.24
CA GLY A 2 24.02 1.71 5.64
C GLY A 2 22.85 1.46 4.70
N THR A 3 22.75 0.25 4.18
CA THR A 3 21.55 -0.21 3.50
C THR A 3 20.46 -0.32 4.55
N ALA A 4 19.51 0.62 4.57
CA ALA A 4 18.29 0.43 5.34
C ALA A 4 17.63 -0.85 4.83
N THR A 5 17.34 -1.76 5.74
CA THR A 5 16.61 -2.98 5.41
C THR A 5 15.21 -2.61 4.93
N SER A 6 14.61 -3.42 4.06
CA SER A 6 13.24 -3.22 3.57
C SER A 6 12.23 -3.02 4.72
N LYS A 7 12.47 -3.64 5.87
CA LYS A 7 11.71 -3.44 7.10
C LYS A 7 11.82 -2.02 7.68
N GLU A 8 13.03 -1.47 7.78
CA GLU A 8 13.26 -0.13 8.33
C GLU A 8 12.66 0.94 7.40
N MET A 9 12.78 0.76 6.08
CA MET A 9 12.13 1.64 5.10
C MET A 9 10.60 1.60 5.23
N LYS A 10 10.03 0.41 5.45
CA LYS A 10 8.58 0.24 5.66
C LYS A 10 8.09 0.98 6.90
N GLU A 11 8.78 0.80 8.02
CA GLU A 11 8.44 1.50 9.28
C GLU A 11 8.61 3.01 9.13
N PHE A 12 9.63 3.47 8.39
CA PHE A 12 9.82 4.87 8.09
C PHE A 12 8.65 5.46 7.30
N LEU A 13 8.22 4.77 6.23
CA LEU A 13 7.10 5.20 5.40
C LEU A 13 5.79 5.25 6.19
N LYS A 14 5.50 4.20 6.99
CA LYS A 14 4.29 4.11 7.81
C LYS A 14 4.23 5.17 8.91
N ASN A 15 5.34 5.44 9.58
CA ASN A 15 5.32 6.26 10.80
C ASN A 15 5.66 7.73 10.57
N TYR A 16 6.36 8.07 9.49
CA TYR A 16 6.94 9.41 9.32
C TYR A 16 6.61 10.10 7.99
N VAL A 17 6.31 9.35 6.92
CA VAL A 17 6.13 9.93 5.57
C VAL A 17 4.65 10.00 5.17
N LEU A 18 3.90 8.93 5.43
CA LEU A 18 2.51 8.83 5.03
C LEU A 18 1.61 9.11 6.24
N THR A 19 1.06 10.32 6.31
CA THR A 19 0.03 10.73 7.28
C THR A 19 -1.36 10.18 6.96
N VAL A 20 -1.53 9.64 5.76
CA VAL A 20 -2.79 9.09 5.24
C VAL A 20 -3.11 7.75 5.91
N GLY A 21 -4.40 7.40 5.91
CA GLY A 21 -5.03 6.36 6.73
C GLY A 21 -4.47 4.93 6.59
N SER A 22 -5.26 3.95 7.03
CA SER A 22 -4.76 2.59 7.28
C SER A 22 -3.98 2.02 6.08
N MET A 23 -2.76 1.51 6.34
CA MET A 23 -1.93 0.85 5.33
C MET A 23 -2.08 -0.66 5.44
N LYS A 24 -2.33 -1.32 4.30
CA LYS A 24 -2.39 -2.78 4.19
C LYS A 24 -1.23 -3.31 3.36
N GLU A 25 -0.84 -4.54 3.65
CA GLU A 25 0.22 -5.26 2.91
C GLU A 25 -0.45 -6.32 2.05
N CYS A 26 0.03 -6.47 0.81
CA CYS A 26 -0.46 -7.50 -0.10
C CYS A 26 0.73 -8.19 -0.78
N ASP A 27 0.73 -9.52 -0.75
CA ASP A 27 1.80 -10.34 -1.30
C ASP A 27 1.52 -10.78 -2.75
N VAL A 28 0.32 -10.50 -3.27
CA VAL A 28 -0.16 -11.00 -4.56
C VAL A 28 -0.74 -9.88 -5.42
N VAL A 29 -0.26 -9.79 -6.67
CA VAL A 29 -0.68 -8.75 -7.63
C VAL A 29 -2.19 -8.79 -7.91
N GLU A 30 -2.79 -9.97 -7.93
CA GLU A 30 -4.23 -10.12 -8.20
C GLU A 30 -5.10 -9.43 -7.14
N GLY A 31 -4.75 -9.58 -5.84
CA GLY A 31 -5.44 -8.86 -4.76
C GLY A 31 -5.27 -7.35 -4.87
N THR A 32 -4.14 -6.90 -5.40
CA THR A 32 -3.84 -5.47 -5.60
C THR A 32 -4.74 -4.84 -6.66
N ILE A 33 -5.07 -5.56 -7.74
CA ILE A 33 -5.94 -5.05 -8.80
C ILE A 33 -7.34 -4.77 -8.24
N SER A 34 -7.90 -5.71 -7.48
CA SER A 34 -9.21 -5.53 -6.85
C SER A 34 -9.24 -4.34 -5.90
N GLU A 35 -8.23 -4.19 -5.04
CA GLU A 35 -8.15 -3.07 -4.08
C GLU A 35 -7.93 -1.72 -4.78
N SER A 36 -7.20 -1.68 -5.90
CA SER A 36 -7.06 -0.47 -6.72
C SER A 36 -8.42 -0.03 -7.29
N LEU A 37 -9.25 -0.98 -7.74
CA LEU A 37 -10.58 -0.69 -8.27
C LEU A 37 -11.56 -0.17 -7.20
N THR A 38 -11.41 -0.61 -5.95
CA THR A 38 -12.23 -0.16 -4.82
C THR A 38 -11.85 1.22 -4.31
N GLY A 39 -10.64 1.70 -4.63
CA GLY A 39 -10.20 3.06 -4.31
C GLY A 39 -8.92 3.15 -3.49
N TYR A 40 -8.22 2.04 -3.27
CA TYR A 40 -6.89 2.08 -2.65
C TYR A 40 -5.84 2.60 -3.62
N THR A 41 -4.85 3.29 -3.10
CA THR A 41 -3.64 3.64 -3.86
C THR A 41 -2.59 2.56 -3.65
N VAL A 42 -2.10 2.01 -4.76
CA VAL A 42 -1.05 0.98 -4.76
C VAL A 42 0.32 1.64 -4.80
N LEU A 43 1.19 1.29 -3.86
CA LEU A 43 2.56 1.74 -3.80
C LEU A 43 3.51 0.55 -4.01
N LEU A 44 4.23 0.57 -5.12
CA LEU A 44 5.26 -0.40 -5.48
C LEU A 44 6.63 0.26 -5.28
N ILE A 45 7.49 -0.40 -4.51
CA ILE A 45 8.82 0.12 -4.18
C ILE A 45 9.85 -0.90 -4.66
N ASP A 46 10.77 -0.45 -5.50
CA ASP A 46 11.86 -1.29 -5.98
C ASP A 46 12.71 -1.79 -4.80
N GLY A 47 13.07 -3.07 -4.83
CA GLY A 47 13.77 -3.75 -3.74
C GLY A 47 12.89 -4.18 -2.55
N MET A 48 11.58 -3.96 -2.58
CA MET A 48 10.62 -4.52 -1.61
C MET A 48 9.81 -5.67 -2.22
N GLY A 49 9.59 -6.74 -1.45
CA GLY A 49 8.84 -7.90 -1.90
C GLY A 49 7.32 -7.72 -1.74
N GLU A 50 6.93 -6.82 -0.85
CA GLU A 50 5.54 -6.55 -0.48
C GLU A 50 4.98 -5.35 -1.24
N ILE A 51 3.69 -5.43 -1.60
CA ILE A 51 2.93 -4.32 -2.15
C ILE A 51 2.25 -3.57 -1.01
N LEU A 52 2.37 -2.24 -0.99
CA LEU A 52 1.72 -1.41 0.01
C LEU A 52 0.42 -0.82 -0.56
N LEU A 53 -0.70 -1.08 0.12
CA LEU A 53 -2.01 -0.54 -0.20
C LEU A 53 -2.33 0.59 0.77
N LEU A 54 -2.53 1.79 0.23
CA LEU A 54 -2.87 2.98 0.98
C LEU A 54 -4.37 3.23 0.89
N GLU A 55 -5.03 3.28 2.04
CA GLU A 55 -6.43 3.69 2.11
C GLU A 55 -6.54 5.20 1.84
N THR A 56 -6.78 5.54 0.57
CA THR A 56 -6.98 6.93 0.11
C THR A 56 -8.44 7.21 -0.25
N GLN A 57 -9.26 6.17 -0.31
CA GLN A 57 -10.71 6.27 -0.49
C GLN A 57 -11.36 7.03 0.67
N LEU A 58 -12.24 7.98 0.33
CA LEU A 58 -13.08 8.70 1.31
C LEU A 58 -14.43 8.01 1.55
N TRP A 59 -14.66 6.86 0.92
CA TRP A 59 -15.89 6.08 0.98
C TRP A 59 -15.63 4.72 1.63
N LYS A 60 -16.65 4.15 2.30
CA LYS A 60 -16.54 2.83 2.94
C LYS A 60 -16.51 1.67 1.93
N SER A 61 -17.18 1.81 0.80
CA SER A 61 -17.17 0.82 -0.28
C SER A 61 -17.53 1.46 -1.61
N ARG A 62 -16.99 0.90 -2.70
CA ARG A 62 -17.36 1.22 -4.08
C ARG A 62 -17.88 -0.04 -4.75
N SER A 63 -19.07 0.04 -5.35
CA SER A 63 -19.54 -1.04 -6.20
C SER A 63 -18.71 -1.06 -7.47
N VAL A 64 -17.95 -2.13 -7.66
CA VAL A 64 -17.28 -2.45 -8.92
C VAL A 64 -18.21 -3.39 -9.66
N ASN A 65 -18.95 -2.88 -10.65
CA ASN A 65 -19.72 -3.73 -11.54
C ASN A 65 -18.79 -4.19 -12.67
N SER A 66 -18.62 -5.51 -12.77
CA SER A 66 -17.92 -6.19 -13.86
C SER A 66 -18.83 -6.39 -15.07
#